data_AF-A0A3D2RU09-F1
#
_entry.id   AF-A0A3D2RU09-F1
#
_cell.length_a   1.000
_cell.length_b   1.000
_cell.length_c   1.000
_cell.angle_alpha   90.00
_cell.angle_beta   90.00
_cell.angle_gamma   90.00
#
_symmetry.space_group_name_H-M   'P 1'
#
loop_
_entity.id
_entity.type
_entity.pdbx_description
1 polymer ?
#
loop_
_entity_poly.entity_id
_entity_poly.type
_entity_poly.pdbx_seq_one_letter_code
_entity_poly.pdbx_strand_id
1 'polypeptide(L)'
;MIGALYAGLSGLKNHQTKINVIGHNLSNINTIGFKKSRVVFREAFSQTLKAAVAAQGDRGGVNPQSVGTGSQIGSIDVLQRNGSAQTTDMPTDLMFRGKGHFVLEVPAGGTKAQEESSRSIKASSIRAFTRNGNFGIDQSGDLVYRPNGYKVLGWQADPVTGEVNTANPDAISSVSFPFMRSISRKTSYVQFASNLDARAGAVEVVSDGGTGLMSSVTPAQDGGNLRPGSHKVRVERAEGADAFTASLDGGESLSIVDSTVTFSDEDGRQLVTLKFGDEIKTGTASLEYISKFHKTEIGIFDGLGQRHDAEITFTKESVQTNGTVNPAGTWRWNIESEHITDAQIVTDDDE
;
A
#
# COMPACT_ATOMS: atom_id res chain seq x y z
N MET A 1 77.10 -31.94 1.56
CA MET A 1 76.02 -32.68 0.88
C MET A 1 74.66 -32.52 1.55
N ILE A 2 74.55 -32.65 2.88
CA ILE A 2 73.26 -32.60 3.61
C ILE A 2 72.43 -31.32 3.34
N GLY A 3 73.06 -30.13 3.32
CA GLY A 3 72.34 -28.86 3.06
C GLY A 3 71.70 -28.76 1.67
N ALA A 4 72.33 -29.32 0.64
CA ALA A 4 71.78 -29.31 -0.72
C ALA A 4 70.58 -30.27 -0.87
N LEU A 5 70.62 -31.42 -0.18
CA LEU A 5 69.49 -32.36 -0.13
C LEU A 5 68.27 -31.75 0.57
N TYR A 6 68.48 -31.04 1.69
CA TYR A 6 67.40 -30.32 2.37
C TYR A 6 66.83 -29.19 1.54
N ALA A 7 67.68 -28.41 0.84
CA ALA A 7 67.22 -27.39 -0.08
C ALA A 7 66.38 -27.99 -1.22
N GLY A 8 66.83 -29.08 -1.85
CA GLY A 8 66.08 -29.80 -2.89
C GLY A 8 64.75 -30.37 -2.39
N LEU A 9 64.75 -31.03 -1.23
CA LEU A 9 63.53 -31.57 -0.60
C LEU A 9 62.53 -30.47 -0.23
N SER A 10 63.01 -29.32 0.26
CA SER A 10 62.16 -28.17 0.57
C SER A 10 61.45 -27.64 -0.69
N GLY A 11 62.16 -27.55 -1.81
CA GLY A 11 61.59 -27.16 -3.10
C GLY A 11 60.50 -28.12 -3.56
N LEU A 12 60.78 -29.43 -3.52
CA LEU A 12 59.80 -30.45 -3.91
C LEU A 12 58.53 -30.40 -3.05
N LYS A 13 58.68 -30.29 -1.72
CA LYS A 13 57.55 -30.20 -0.79
C LYS A 13 56.71 -28.95 -1.05
N ASN A 14 57.35 -27.79 -1.26
CA ASN A 14 56.61 -26.56 -1.54
C ASN A 14 55.90 -26.62 -2.90
N HIS A 15 56.52 -27.24 -3.91
CA HIS A 15 55.89 -27.47 -5.21
C HIS A 15 54.70 -28.43 -5.10
N GLN A 16 54.78 -29.47 -4.26
CA GLN A 16 53.62 -30.33 -3.96
C GLN A 16 52.46 -29.52 -3.39
N THR A 17 52.71 -28.62 -2.43
CA THR A 17 51.65 -27.75 -1.90
C THR A 17 51.09 -26.82 -2.98
N LYS A 18 51.92 -26.27 -3.86
CA LYS A 18 51.45 -25.47 -5.00
C LYS A 18 50.54 -26.29 -5.92
N ILE A 19 50.91 -27.53 -6.23
CA ILE A 19 50.10 -28.45 -7.04
C ILE A 19 48.77 -28.73 -6.35
N ASN A 20 48.76 -28.96 -5.03
CA ASN A 20 47.51 -29.16 -4.27
C ASN A 20 46.59 -27.93 -4.35
N VAL A 21 47.14 -26.71 -4.24
CA VAL A 21 46.36 -25.47 -4.38
C VAL A 21 45.83 -25.30 -5.81
N ILE A 22 46.62 -25.64 -6.83
CA ILE A 22 46.15 -25.64 -8.22
C ILE A 22 45.04 -26.66 -8.43
N GLY A 23 45.18 -27.88 -7.90
CA GLY A 23 44.17 -28.93 -7.94
C GLY A 23 42.86 -28.49 -7.29
N HIS A 24 42.94 -27.87 -6.10
CA HIS A 24 41.77 -27.33 -5.41
C HIS A 24 41.09 -26.18 -6.18
N ASN A 25 41.87 -25.32 -6.85
CA ASN A 25 41.29 -24.27 -7.70
C ASN A 25 40.59 -24.86 -8.93
N LEU A 26 41.19 -25.90 -9.54
CA LEU A 26 40.66 -26.55 -10.72
C LEU A 26 39.37 -27.33 -10.41
N SER A 27 39.33 -28.03 -9.28
CA SER A 27 38.12 -28.75 -8.84
C SER A 27 36.93 -27.82 -8.57
N ASN A 28 37.20 -26.57 -8.20
CA ASN A 28 36.17 -25.57 -7.89
C ASN A 28 35.92 -24.55 -9.02
N ILE A 29 36.31 -24.87 -10.26
CA ILE A 29 36.18 -23.93 -11.39
C ILE A 29 34.73 -23.51 -11.66
N ASN A 30 33.77 -24.40 -11.44
CA ASN A 30 32.34 -24.17 -11.64
C ASN A 30 31.60 -23.84 -10.34
N THR A 31 32.30 -23.69 -9.22
CA THR A 31 31.68 -23.36 -7.93
C THR A 31 31.34 -21.87 -7.89
N ILE A 32 30.05 -21.55 -7.78
CA ILE A 32 29.55 -20.16 -7.78
C ILE A 32 30.13 -19.40 -6.58
N GLY A 33 30.67 -18.20 -6.84
CA GLY A 33 31.22 -17.33 -5.81
C GLY A 33 32.59 -17.75 -5.26
N PHE A 34 33.20 -18.84 -5.76
CA PHE A 34 34.51 -19.32 -5.33
C PHE A 34 35.63 -18.29 -5.58
N LYS A 35 36.57 -18.19 -4.64
CA LYS A 35 37.75 -17.32 -4.75
C LYS A 35 39.01 -18.18 -4.80
N LYS A 36 39.74 -18.12 -5.92
CA LYS A 36 40.95 -18.90 -6.13
C LYS A 36 42.07 -18.46 -5.18
N SER A 37 42.90 -19.42 -4.77
CA SER A 37 44.08 -19.16 -3.94
C SER A 37 45.37 -19.28 -4.76
N ARG A 38 46.41 -18.52 -4.41
CA ARG A 38 47.75 -18.66 -4.99
C ARG A 38 48.81 -18.85 -3.90
N VAL A 39 49.83 -19.65 -4.19
CA VAL A 39 50.97 -19.85 -3.30
C VAL A 39 52.06 -18.85 -3.64
N VAL A 40 52.57 -18.14 -2.63
CA VAL A 40 53.74 -17.26 -2.73
C VAL A 40 54.93 -17.95 -2.09
N PHE A 41 56.05 -18.03 -2.81
CA PHE A 41 57.31 -18.58 -2.30
C PHE A 41 58.14 -17.46 -1.67
N ARG A 42 58.91 -17.82 -0.64
CA ARG A 42 59.93 -16.97 -0.02
C ARG A 42 61.21 -17.77 0.18
N GLU A 43 62.35 -17.11 0.14
CA GLU A 43 63.63 -17.74 0.46
C GLU A 43 63.66 -18.17 1.94
N ALA A 44 64.26 -19.33 2.22
CA ALA A 44 64.63 -19.70 3.57
C ALA A 44 65.86 -18.87 4.01
N PHE A 45 66.03 -18.63 5.31
CA PHE A 45 67.14 -17.82 5.82
C PHE A 45 68.50 -18.29 5.28
N SER A 46 69.34 -17.37 4.83
CA SER A 46 70.68 -17.68 4.29
C SER A 46 71.69 -17.84 5.43
N GLN A 47 72.47 -18.92 5.41
CA GLN A 47 73.57 -19.13 6.36
C GLN A 47 74.80 -18.32 5.91
N THR A 48 75.25 -17.37 6.73
CA THR A 48 76.48 -16.60 6.45
C THR A 48 77.70 -17.37 6.97
N LEU A 49 78.62 -17.72 6.08
CA LEU A 49 79.87 -18.41 6.39
C LEU A 49 81.01 -17.43 6.70
N LYS A 50 81.05 -16.29 6.00
CA LYS A 50 81.97 -15.18 6.28
C LYS A 50 81.27 -13.84 6.08
N ALA A 51 81.46 -12.93 7.03
CA ALA A 51 80.97 -11.56 6.93
C ALA A 51 81.79 -10.77 5.89
N ALA A 52 81.20 -9.69 5.37
CA ALA A 52 81.90 -8.77 4.49
C ALA A 52 83.02 -8.06 5.26
N VAL A 53 84.16 -7.83 4.60
CA VAL A 53 85.29 -7.10 5.19
C VAL A 53 85.62 -5.92 4.30
N ALA A 54 85.73 -4.72 4.89
CA ALA A 54 86.14 -3.51 4.19
C ALA A 54 87.62 -3.60 3.75
N ALA A 55 87.99 -2.85 2.70
CA ALA A 55 89.38 -2.78 2.26
C ALA A 55 90.27 -2.20 3.37
N GLN A 56 91.44 -2.81 3.60
CA GLN A 56 92.38 -2.38 4.64
C GLN A 56 93.83 -2.61 4.18
N GLY A 57 94.63 -1.54 4.17
CA GLY A 57 96.00 -1.55 3.66
C GLY A 57 96.05 -1.90 2.17
N ASP A 58 96.96 -2.79 1.78
CA ASP A 58 97.19 -3.24 0.40
C ASP A 58 96.22 -4.35 -0.07
N ARG A 59 95.13 -4.61 0.68
CA ARG A 59 94.10 -5.60 0.33
C ARG A 59 92.73 -4.96 0.10
N GLY A 60 92.10 -5.34 -1.02
CA GLY A 60 90.73 -4.97 -1.35
C GLY A 60 89.69 -5.63 -0.43
N GLY A 61 88.48 -5.05 -0.41
CA GLY A 61 87.37 -5.59 0.36
C GLY A 61 86.90 -6.96 -0.15
N VAL A 62 86.31 -7.76 0.74
CA VAL A 62 85.83 -9.11 0.43
C VAL A 62 84.32 -9.18 0.67
N ASN A 63 83.61 -9.72 -0.32
CA ASN A 63 82.17 -9.92 -0.24
C ASN A 63 81.79 -10.97 0.81
N PRO A 64 80.60 -10.85 1.43
CA PRO A 64 80.11 -11.86 2.34
C PRO A 64 79.87 -13.16 1.58
N GLN A 65 80.26 -14.29 2.18
CA GLN A 65 79.99 -15.61 1.64
C GLN A 65 78.80 -16.19 2.39
N SER A 66 77.66 -16.29 1.72
CA SER A 66 76.44 -16.89 2.26
C SER A 66 75.94 -18.03 1.38
N VAL A 67 75.26 -18.99 2.01
CA VAL A 67 74.62 -20.13 1.36
C VAL A 67 73.12 -20.06 1.64
N GLY A 68 72.32 -20.05 0.58
CA GLY A 68 70.86 -20.12 0.69
C GLY A 68 70.42 -21.51 1.16
N THR A 69 69.55 -21.55 2.17
CA THR A 69 69.13 -22.82 2.81
C THR A 69 67.88 -23.43 2.15
N GLY A 70 67.42 -22.87 1.02
CA GLY A 70 66.29 -23.38 0.23
C GLY A 70 65.13 -22.38 0.11
N SER A 71 63.92 -22.90 -0.14
CA SER A 71 62.71 -22.09 -0.25
C SER A 71 61.64 -22.55 0.75
N GLN A 72 60.73 -21.65 1.09
CA GLN A 72 59.57 -21.89 1.95
C GLN A 72 58.33 -21.24 1.35
N ILE A 73 57.15 -21.66 1.84
CA ILE A 73 55.89 -21.01 1.50
C ILE A 73 55.77 -19.75 2.36
N GLY A 74 55.64 -18.60 1.71
CA GLY A 74 55.44 -17.31 2.38
C GLY A 74 53.98 -17.10 2.80
N SER A 75 53.05 -17.34 1.87
CA SER A 75 51.61 -17.23 2.12
C SER A 75 50.81 -18.01 1.07
N ILE A 76 49.54 -18.26 1.38
CA ILE A 76 48.52 -18.67 0.42
C ILE A 76 47.47 -17.57 0.38
N ASP A 77 47.50 -16.75 -0.68
CA ASP A 77 46.62 -15.58 -0.80
C ASP A 77 45.33 -15.96 -1.53
N VAL A 78 44.18 -15.52 -1.01
CA VAL A 78 42.89 -15.61 -1.71
C VAL A 78 42.70 -14.39 -2.61
N LEU A 79 42.46 -14.61 -3.90
CA LEU A 79 42.22 -13.53 -4.86
C LEU A 79 40.73 -13.16 -4.92
N GLN A 80 40.34 -12.05 -4.28
CA GLN A 80 38.96 -11.54 -4.24
C GLN A 80 38.53 -10.73 -5.48
N ARG A 81 38.94 -11.15 -6.69
CA ARG A 81 38.48 -10.52 -7.93
C ARG A 81 37.07 -10.99 -8.28
N ASN A 82 36.31 -10.16 -8.99
CA ASN A 82 35.01 -10.55 -9.55
C ASN A 82 35.25 -11.43 -10.79
N GLY A 83 34.42 -12.48 -10.93
CA GLY A 83 34.41 -13.34 -12.11
C GLY A 83 33.47 -12.81 -13.19
N SER A 84 33.36 -13.56 -14.29
CA SER A 84 32.33 -13.35 -15.31
C SER A 84 30.95 -13.66 -14.75
N ALA A 85 29.96 -12.83 -15.08
CA ALA A 85 28.56 -13.11 -14.79
C ALA A 85 27.98 -14.06 -15.84
N GLN A 86 27.08 -14.94 -15.43
CA GLN A 86 26.21 -15.72 -16.31
C GLN A 86 24.76 -15.42 -15.94
N THR A 87 23.88 -15.34 -16.93
CA THR A 87 22.45 -15.10 -16.72
C THR A 87 21.76 -16.44 -16.51
N THR A 88 20.90 -16.56 -15.50
CA THR A 88 20.25 -17.81 -15.09
C THR A 88 18.73 -17.81 -15.22
N ASP A 89 18.14 -16.74 -15.77
CA ASP A 89 16.69 -16.50 -15.94
C ASP A 89 15.83 -16.67 -14.68
N MET A 90 16.45 -16.88 -13.51
CA MET A 90 15.77 -16.96 -12.22
C MET A 90 15.84 -15.59 -11.51
N PRO A 91 14.69 -14.99 -11.13
CA PRO A 91 14.68 -13.67 -10.49
C PRO A 91 15.29 -13.67 -9.08
N THR A 92 15.38 -14.83 -8.44
CA THR A 92 15.99 -15.01 -7.12
C THR A 92 17.50 -15.15 -7.16
N ASP A 93 18.09 -15.33 -8.35
CA ASP A 93 19.53 -15.49 -8.50
C ASP A 93 20.20 -14.12 -8.56
N LEU A 94 20.99 -13.83 -7.53
CA LEU A 94 21.62 -12.52 -7.37
C LEU A 94 23.14 -12.61 -7.47
N MET A 95 23.73 -11.67 -8.20
CA MET A 95 25.17 -11.49 -8.22
C MET A 95 25.53 -10.10 -7.72
N PHE A 96 26.46 -10.04 -6.76
CA PHE A 96 26.99 -8.77 -6.29
C PHE A 96 28.26 -8.37 -7.07
N ARG A 97 28.23 -7.22 -7.74
CA ARG A 97 29.39 -6.65 -8.44
C ARG A 97 30.13 -5.67 -7.55
N GLY A 98 31.19 -6.13 -6.90
CA GLY A 98 32.06 -5.26 -6.09
C GLY A 98 32.64 -5.94 -4.85
N LYS A 99 32.96 -5.13 -3.84
CA LYS A 99 33.33 -5.59 -2.49
C LYS A 99 32.06 -5.71 -1.64
N GLY A 100 31.81 -6.87 -1.06
CA GLY A 100 30.61 -7.12 -0.24
C GLY A 100 30.28 -8.61 -0.20
N HIS A 101 29.46 -9.03 0.75
CA HIS A 101 28.97 -10.41 0.86
C HIS A 101 27.50 -10.37 1.25
N PHE A 102 26.75 -11.39 0.86
CA PHE A 102 25.42 -11.62 1.41
C PHE A 102 25.56 -12.15 2.83
N VAL A 103 24.67 -11.70 3.71
CA VAL A 103 24.63 -12.11 5.12
C VAL A 103 23.55 -13.17 5.27
N LEU A 104 23.92 -14.31 5.85
CA LEU A 104 23.05 -15.43 6.14
C LEU A 104 22.91 -15.62 7.65
N GLU A 105 21.76 -16.08 8.08
CA GLU A 105 21.50 -16.50 9.44
C GLU A 105 21.65 -18.01 9.57
N VAL A 106 22.63 -18.44 10.37
CA VAL A 106 22.85 -19.85 10.72
C VAL A 106 22.16 -20.13 12.06
N PRO A 107 21.22 -21.08 12.12
CA PRO A 107 20.60 -21.47 13.38
C PRO A 107 21.64 -22.07 14.33
N ALA A 108 21.56 -21.73 15.62
CA ALA A 108 22.55 -22.11 16.64
C ALA A 108 22.71 -23.63 16.86
N GLY A 109 21.90 -24.48 16.23
CA GLY A 109 22.02 -25.95 16.25
C GLY A 109 22.78 -26.57 15.07
N GLY A 110 23.26 -25.77 14.11
CA GLY A 110 24.02 -26.25 12.95
C GLY A 110 25.50 -26.48 13.23
N THR A 111 26.05 -27.60 12.75
CA THR A 111 27.40 -28.18 12.94
C THR A 111 28.62 -27.31 12.59
N LYS A 112 28.50 -25.98 12.49
CA LYS A 112 29.63 -25.05 12.27
C LYS A 112 29.75 -23.95 13.34
N ALA A 113 29.23 -24.21 14.53
CA ALA A 113 29.29 -23.27 15.66
C ALA A 113 30.68 -23.18 16.35
N GLN A 114 31.70 -23.94 15.92
CA GLN A 114 32.82 -24.26 16.82
C GLN A 114 34.17 -23.60 16.53
N GLU A 115 34.41 -22.91 15.41
CA GLU A 115 35.81 -22.52 15.09
C GLU A 115 36.18 -21.02 15.19
N GLU A 116 35.25 -20.05 15.24
CA GLU A 116 35.66 -18.63 15.27
C GLU A 116 34.86 -17.68 16.20
N SER A 117 34.19 -18.18 17.24
CA SER A 117 33.46 -17.31 18.20
C SER A 117 34.19 -17.08 19.51
N SER A 118 35.48 -16.68 19.47
CA SER A 118 36.12 -15.95 20.58
C SER A 118 35.66 -14.49 20.62
N ARG A 119 34.35 -14.27 20.65
CA ARG A 119 33.75 -13.00 21.10
C ARG A 119 32.35 -13.31 21.57
N SER A 120 32.21 -13.30 22.89
CA SER A 120 30.98 -13.43 23.66
C SER A 120 29.85 -12.56 23.09
N ILE A 121 29.00 -13.14 22.25
CA ILE A 121 27.65 -12.63 22.04
C ILE A 121 26.74 -13.84 22.15
N LYS A 122 25.87 -13.83 23.17
CA LYS A 122 24.71 -14.71 23.31
C LYS A 122 23.73 -14.43 22.18
N ALA A 123 24.07 -14.79 20.94
CA ALA A 123 23.19 -14.64 19.80
C ALA A 123 22.52 -16.00 19.54
N SER A 124 21.20 -16.00 19.52
CA SER A 124 20.35 -17.14 19.12
C SER A 124 20.65 -17.64 17.69
N SER A 125 21.45 -16.89 16.92
CA SER A 125 21.84 -17.20 15.56
C SER A 125 23.22 -16.60 15.21
N ILE A 126 23.96 -17.28 14.34
CA ILE A 126 25.30 -16.87 13.89
C ILE A 126 25.19 -16.28 12.48
N ARG A 127 25.80 -15.12 12.24
CA ARG A 127 25.86 -14.52 10.90
C ARG A 127 26.97 -15.18 10.08
N ALA A 128 26.63 -15.73 8.92
CA ALA A 128 27.57 -16.25 7.93
C ALA A 128 27.59 -15.36 6.68
N PHE A 129 28.68 -15.40 5.92
CA PHE A 129 28.86 -14.57 4.73
C PHE A 129 29.05 -15.43 3.48
N THR A 130 28.39 -15.07 2.38
CA THR A 130 28.53 -15.77 1.10
C THR A 130 28.61 -14.82 -0.09
N ARG A 131 29.28 -15.25 -1.16
CA ARG A 131 29.21 -14.62 -2.49
C ARG A 131 28.22 -15.32 -3.42
N ASN A 132 27.77 -16.51 -3.06
CA ASN A 132 26.82 -17.27 -3.85
C ASN A 132 25.42 -16.71 -3.60
N GLY A 133 24.78 -16.22 -4.66
CA GLY A 133 23.41 -15.72 -4.60
C GLY A 133 22.38 -16.65 -5.23
N ASN A 134 22.61 -17.97 -5.19
CA ASN A 134 21.59 -18.98 -5.46
C ASN A 134 20.56 -19.00 -4.30
N PHE A 135 19.62 -18.06 -4.34
CA PHE A 135 18.57 -17.93 -3.36
C PHE A 135 17.26 -18.53 -3.88
N GLY A 136 16.38 -18.90 -2.96
CA GLY A 136 15.03 -19.34 -3.23
C GLY A 136 14.09 -18.77 -2.17
N ILE A 137 12.81 -18.78 -2.45
CA ILE A 137 11.79 -18.39 -1.48
C ILE A 137 11.22 -19.67 -0.89
N ASP A 138 11.14 -19.75 0.44
CA ASP A 138 10.53 -20.88 1.13
C ASP A 138 9.01 -20.77 1.22
N GLN A 139 8.36 -21.76 1.82
CA GLN A 139 6.90 -21.77 2.01
C GLN A 139 6.41 -20.62 2.90
N SER A 140 7.24 -20.14 3.82
CA SER A 140 6.94 -19.01 4.71
C SER A 140 7.11 -17.65 4.01
N GLY A 141 7.65 -17.63 2.79
CA GLY A 141 7.97 -16.41 2.06
C GLY A 141 9.37 -15.88 2.36
N ASP A 142 10.16 -16.55 3.20
CA ASP A 142 11.51 -16.11 3.54
C ASP A 142 12.49 -16.40 2.39
N LEU A 143 13.39 -15.45 2.14
CA LEU A 143 14.49 -15.65 1.21
C LEU A 143 15.55 -16.52 1.86
N VAL A 144 15.78 -17.71 1.31
CA VAL A 144 16.70 -18.72 1.82
C VAL A 144 17.80 -19.06 0.82
N TYR A 145 18.98 -19.40 1.31
CA TYR A 145 20.06 -19.95 0.50
C TYR A 145 19.78 -21.44 0.24
N ARG A 146 19.48 -21.80 -1.02
CA ARG A 146 18.93 -23.11 -1.38
C ARG A 146 19.76 -24.33 -0.89
N PRO A 147 21.11 -24.31 -0.93
CA PRO A 147 21.89 -25.48 -0.55
C PRO A 147 21.78 -25.88 0.93
N ASN A 148 21.44 -24.97 1.84
CA ASN A 148 21.39 -25.25 3.29
C ASN A 148 20.16 -24.69 4.01
N GLY A 149 19.28 -23.96 3.32
CA GLY A 149 18.07 -23.37 3.89
C GLY A 149 18.32 -22.20 4.84
N TYR A 150 19.52 -21.61 4.88
CA TYR A 150 19.81 -20.49 5.76
C TYR A 150 19.12 -19.23 5.26
N LYS A 151 18.53 -18.47 6.19
CA LYS A 151 17.79 -17.25 5.87
C LYS A 151 18.75 -16.14 5.47
N VAL A 152 18.39 -15.39 4.44
CA VAL A 152 19.14 -14.21 4.00
C VAL A 152 18.69 -13.01 4.82
N LEU A 153 19.66 -12.31 5.40
CA LEU A 153 19.40 -11.11 6.20
C LEU A 153 19.48 -9.84 5.34
N GLY A 154 18.63 -8.88 5.67
CA GLY A 154 18.55 -7.57 5.02
C GLY A 154 17.59 -6.65 5.76
N TRP A 155 17.23 -5.55 5.12
CA TRP A 155 16.20 -4.65 5.64
C TRP A 155 14.86 -5.01 5.01
N GLN A 156 13.85 -5.22 5.85
CA GLN A 156 12.49 -5.44 5.39
C GLN A 156 11.82 -4.08 5.15
N ALA A 157 10.98 -4.00 4.12
CA ALA A 157 10.13 -2.84 3.91
C ALA A 157 9.07 -2.78 5.02
N ASP A 158 8.76 -1.58 5.50
CA ASP A 158 7.61 -1.38 6.37
C ASP A 158 6.33 -1.75 5.58
N PRO A 159 5.48 -2.65 6.12
CA PRO A 159 4.28 -3.08 5.40
C PRO A 159 3.28 -1.94 5.15
N VAL A 160 3.32 -0.85 5.93
CA VAL A 160 2.38 0.28 5.86
C VAL A 160 2.90 1.41 4.99
N THR A 161 4.19 1.73 5.02
CA THR A 161 4.72 2.83 4.17
C THR A 161 5.36 2.32 2.88
N GLY A 162 5.77 1.05 2.85
CA GLY A 162 6.57 0.48 1.76
C GLY A 162 8.03 0.96 1.77
N GLU A 163 8.42 1.78 2.75
CA GLU A 163 9.78 2.30 2.85
C GLU A 163 10.72 1.26 3.48
N VAL A 164 11.93 1.16 2.94
CA VAL A 164 13.00 0.31 3.48
C VAL A 164 13.96 1.20 4.27
N ASN A 165 13.93 1.10 5.60
CA ASN A 165 14.83 1.86 6.45
C ASN A 165 16.21 1.19 6.51
N THR A 166 17.18 1.76 5.79
CA THR A 166 18.58 1.30 5.75
C THR A 166 19.51 2.08 6.68
N ALA A 167 18.98 3.04 7.47
CA ALA A 167 19.79 3.95 8.28
C ALA A 167 20.50 3.24 9.44
N ASN A 168 19.96 2.12 9.92
CA ASN A 168 20.57 1.29 10.96
C ASN A 168 21.16 0.00 10.37
N PRO A 169 22.50 -0.14 10.30
CA PRO A 169 23.17 -1.34 9.80
C PRO A 169 22.95 -2.59 10.66
N ASP A 170 22.60 -2.44 11.94
CA ASP A 170 22.40 -3.56 12.85
C ASP A 170 20.97 -4.08 12.86
N ALA A 171 20.02 -3.33 12.30
CA ALA A 171 18.60 -3.68 12.20
C ALA A 171 18.28 -4.64 11.03
N ILE A 172 19.23 -5.50 10.65
CA ILE A 172 19.02 -6.51 9.61
C ILE A 172 18.25 -7.72 10.18
N SER A 173 17.18 -8.11 9.51
CA SER A 173 16.31 -9.25 9.83
C SER A 173 16.18 -10.17 8.62
N SER A 174 15.55 -11.34 8.78
CA SER A 174 15.26 -12.24 7.66
C SER A 174 14.38 -11.54 6.63
N VAL A 175 14.83 -11.50 5.37
CA VAL A 175 14.05 -10.92 4.28
C VAL A 175 12.90 -11.85 3.94
N SER A 176 11.68 -11.38 4.13
CA SER A 176 10.46 -12.14 3.88
C SER A 176 9.57 -11.45 2.85
N PHE A 177 9.13 -12.22 1.87
CA PHE A 177 8.15 -11.89 0.84
C PHE A 177 6.84 -12.63 1.18
N PRO A 178 5.97 -12.05 2.00
CA PRO A 178 4.70 -12.70 2.36
C PRO A 178 3.85 -12.87 1.10
N PHE A 179 3.71 -14.10 0.61
CA PHE A 179 2.73 -14.42 -0.41
C PHE A 179 1.34 -14.08 0.12
N MET A 180 0.55 -13.33 -0.65
CA MET A 180 -0.89 -13.05 -0.40
C MET A 180 -1.26 -12.03 0.68
N ARG A 181 -0.35 -11.20 1.21
CA ARG A 181 -0.77 -10.04 2.02
C ARG A 181 -0.93 -8.81 1.13
N SER A 182 -1.98 -8.81 0.30
CA SER A 182 -2.64 -7.53 0.04
C SER A 182 -3.18 -7.06 1.38
N ILE A 183 -2.47 -6.14 2.03
CA ILE A 183 -2.97 -5.50 3.23
C ILE A 183 -4.14 -4.62 2.77
N SER A 184 -5.36 -5.15 2.87
CA SER A 184 -6.53 -4.32 2.63
C SER A 184 -6.50 -3.18 3.64
N ARG A 185 -6.42 -1.96 3.12
CA ARG A 185 -6.38 -0.77 3.95
C ARG A 185 -7.81 -0.32 4.18
N LYS A 186 -8.17 -0.12 5.44
CA LYS A 186 -9.43 0.52 5.79
C LYS A 186 -9.46 1.90 5.13
N THR A 187 -10.49 2.18 4.34
CA THR A 187 -10.76 3.52 3.80
C THR A 187 -10.85 4.51 4.97
N SER A 188 -10.03 5.57 4.94
CA SER A 188 -9.97 6.56 6.01
C SER A 188 -10.97 7.70 5.83
N TYR A 189 -11.27 8.10 4.60
CA TYR A 189 -12.30 9.09 4.28
C TYR A 189 -12.89 8.82 2.89
N VAL A 190 -14.13 9.26 2.69
CA VAL A 190 -14.81 9.29 1.40
C VAL A 190 -15.26 10.73 1.18
N GLN A 191 -14.85 11.34 0.07
CA GLN A 191 -15.31 12.68 -0.31
C GLN A 191 -16.45 12.53 -1.32
N PHE A 192 -17.60 13.12 -1.00
CA PHE A 192 -18.78 13.15 -1.86
C PHE A 192 -19.18 14.60 -2.14
N ALA A 193 -19.44 14.93 -3.40
CA ALA A 193 -19.92 16.24 -3.82
C ALA A 193 -21.21 16.05 -4.62
N SER A 194 -22.30 16.65 -4.15
CA SER A 194 -23.59 16.69 -4.85
C SER A 194 -24.25 18.03 -4.65
N ASN A 195 -25.00 18.48 -5.65
CA ASN A 195 -25.82 19.68 -5.55
C ASN A 195 -27.22 19.31 -5.04
N LEU A 196 -27.66 19.96 -3.96
CA LEU A 196 -29.00 19.79 -3.41
C LEU A 196 -29.87 21.00 -3.77
N ASP A 197 -31.06 20.78 -4.32
CA ASP A 197 -31.95 21.87 -4.76
C ASP A 197 -32.52 22.62 -3.54
N ALA A 198 -32.21 23.91 -3.44
CA ALA A 198 -32.72 24.78 -2.39
C ALA A 198 -34.26 24.91 -2.38
N ARG A 199 -34.98 24.45 -3.42
CA ARG A 199 -36.45 24.46 -3.50
C ARG A 199 -37.10 23.14 -3.07
N ALA A 200 -36.32 22.13 -2.68
CA ALA A 200 -36.84 20.84 -2.25
C ALA A 200 -37.89 20.97 -1.12
N GLY A 201 -38.96 20.17 -1.20
CA GLY A 201 -40.10 20.17 -0.27
C GLY A 201 -41.20 21.18 -0.57
N ALA A 202 -41.00 22.06 -1.56
CA ALA A 202 -42.04 22.99 -2.02
C ALA A 202 -42.85 22.40 -3.18
N VAL A 203 -44.15 22.74 -3.21
CA VAL A 203 -44.99 22.61 -4.39
C VAL A 203 -45.08 23.99 -5.02
N GLU A 204 -44.58 24.14 -6.25
CA GLU A 204 -44.63 25.40 -7.00
C GLU A 204 -45.75 25.37 -8.05
N VAL A 205 -46.41 26.51 -8.25
CA VAL A 205 -47.38 26.69 -9.34
C VAL A 205 -46.58 27.02 -10.60
N VAL A 206 -46.51 26.07 -11.53
CA VAL A 206 -45.81 26.24 -12.83
C VAL A 206 -46.65 27.07 -13.79
N SER A 207 -47.97 26.90 -13.75
CA SER A 207 -48.91 27.67 -14.55
C SER A 207 -50.29 27.63 -13.91
N ASP A 208 -50.95 28.77 -13.81
CA ASP A 208 -52.32 28.88 -13.30
C ASP A 208 -53.37 28.47 -14.35
N GLY A 209 -53.00 28.38 -15.62
CA GLY A 209 -53.91 28.08 -16.73
C GLY A 209 -55.15 28.98 -16.79
N GLY A 210 -55.06 30.20 -16.23
CA GLY A 210 -56.18 31.13 -16.09
C GLY A 210 -57.23 30.75 -15.04
N THR A 211 -56.98 29.78 -14.16
CA THR A 211 -57.91 29.31 -13.11
C THR A 211 -57.98 30.23 -11.88
N GLY A 212 -57.06 31.19 -11.76
CA GLY A 212 -56.94 32.05 -10.57
C GLY A 212 -56.15 31.41 -9.41
N LEU A 213 -55.41 30.32 -9.67
CA LEU A 213 -54.54 29.68 -8.69
C LEU A 213 -53.34 30.58 -8.35
N MET A 214 -53.21 30.98 -7.08
CA MET A 214 -52.19 31.94 -6.65
C MET A 214 -51.01 31.29 -5.93
N SER A 215 -51.28 30.33 -5.04
CA SER A 215 -50.23 29.69 -4.27
C SER A 215 -50.62 28.28 -3.86
N SER A 216 -49.64 27.39 -3.83
CA SER A 216 -49.72 26.06 -3.22
C SER A 216 -48.89 26.04 -1.94
N VAL A 217 -49.42 25.38 -0.90
CA VAL A 217 -48.72 25.16 0.36
C VAL A 217 -48.76 23.66 0.68
N THR A 218 -47.60 23.05 0.81
CA THR A 218 -47.45 21.68 1.32
C THR A 218 -47.37 21.71 2.85
N PRO A 219 -48.10 20.85 3.57
CA PRO A 219 -47.95 20.72 5.02
C PRO A 219 -46.57 20.20 5.38
N ALA A 220 -45.91 20.88 6.33
CA ALA A 220 -44.50 20.69 6.67
C ALA A 220 -44.15 19.32 7.27
N GLN A 221 -45.12 18.56 7.77
CA GLN A 221 -44.78 17.40 8.60
C GLN A 221 -44.49 16.12 7.83
N ASP A 222 -45.10 15.84 6.67
CA ASP A 222 -44.71 14.60 5.98
C ASP A 222 -44.88 14.57 4.46
N GLY A 223 -45.42 15.59 3.81
CA GLY A 223 -45.59 15.60 2.35
C GLY A 223 -46.47 14.48 1.79
N GLY A 224 -47.02 13.59 2.63
CA GLY A 224 -47.76 12.39 2.22
C GLY A 224 -47.15 11.68 1.00
N ASN A 225 -47.95 10.88 0.30
CA ASN A 225 -47.50 10.15 -0.89
C ASN A 225 -47.57 10.98 -2.19
N LEU A 226 -47.38 12.31 -2.14
CA LEU A 226 -47.27 13.10 -3.37
C LEU A 226 -46.04 12.65 -4.14
N ARG A 227 -46.27 12.16 -5.37
CA ARG A 227 -45.20 11.68 -6.24
C ARG A 227 -44.39 12.88 -6.74
N PRO A 228 -43.05 12.88 -6.67
CA PRO A 228 -42.25 13.95 -7.25
C PRO A 228 -42.55 14.14 -8.74
N GLY A 229 -42.65 15.38 -9.20
CA GLY A 229 -42.90 15.73 -10.59
C GLY A 229 -44.10 16.65 -10.81
N SER A 230 -44.60 16.68 -12.05
CA SER A 230 -45.68 17.57 -12.47
C SER A 230 -47.06 16.97 -12.17
N HIS A 231 -47.92 17.77 -11.54
CA HIS A 231 -49.32 17.45 -11.26
C HIS A 231 -50.25 18.43 -11.95
N LYS A 232 -51.43 17.97 -12.37
CA LYS A 232 -52.46 18.80 -13.00
C LYS A 232 -53.61 19.06 -12.03
N VAL A 233 -53.99 20.32 -11.89
CA VAL A 233 -55.18 20.73 -11.15
C VAL A 233 -56.24 21.12 -12.16
N ARG A 234 -57.38 20.43 -12.13
CA ARG A 234 -58.53 20.76 -12.98
C ARG A 234 -59.60 21.42 -12.14
N VAL A 235 -59.93 22.66 -12.49
CA VAL A 235 -61.00 23.45 -11.85
C VAL A 235 -62.23 23.41 -12.75
N GLU A 236 -63.34 22.95 -12.21
CA GLU A 236 -64.61 22.82 -12.92
C GLU A 236 -65.76 23.45 -12.13
N ARG A 237 -66.83 23.75 -12.85
CA ARG A 237 -68.10 24.16 -12.27
C ARG A 237 -69.20 23.42 -13.00
N ALA A 238 -69.97 22.61 -12.27
CA ALA A 238 -71.14 21.96 -12.83
C ALA A 238 -72.21 23.01 -13.18
N GLU A 239 -72.92 22.78 -14.28
CA GLU A 239 -73.97 23.68 -14.74
C GLU A 239 -75.08 23.80 -13.68
N GLY A 240 -75.28 25.00 -13.12
CA GLY A 240 -76.24 25.25 -12.05
C GLY A 240 -75.73 25.08 -10.61
N ALA A 241 -74.43 24.77 -10.41
CA ALA A 241 -73.82 24.70 -9.08
C ALA A 241 -73.29 26.06 -8.60
N ASP A 242 -73.39 26.31 -7.30
CA ASP A 242 -72.91 27.54 -6.66
C ASP A 242 -71.40 27.52 -6.34
N ALA A 243 -70.80 26.33 -6.27
CA ALA A 243 -69.39 26.14 -5.91
C ALA A 243 -68.55 25.62 -7.09
N PHE A 244 -67.31 26.08 -7.17
CA PHE A 244 -66.27 25.48 -8.02
C PHE A 244 -65.70 24.24 -7.33
N THR A 245 -65.34 23.24 -8.13
CA THR A 245 -64.63 22.04 -7.65
C THR A 245 -63.24 21.97 -8.28
N ALA A 246 -62.28 21.43 -7.52
CA ALA A 246 -60.93 21.18 -7.98
C ALA A 246 -60.61 19.69 -7.82
N SER A 247 -60.01 19.09 -8.86
CA SER A 247 -59.40 17.75 -8.77
C SER A 247 -57.91 17.83 -9.04
N LEU A 248 -57.15 16.99 -8.35
CA LEU A 248 -55.71 16.81 -8.55
C LEU A 248 -55.48 15.51 -9.33
N ASP A 249 -54.78 15.58 -10.46
CA ASP A 249 -54.46 14.46 -11.36
C ASP A 249 -55.65 13.58 -11.78
N GLY A 250 -56.86 14.17 -11.82
CA GLY A 250 -58.08 13.43 -12.15
C GLY A 250 -58.62 12.54 -11.01
N GLY A 251 -58.16 12.76 -9.78
CA GLY A 251 -58.72 12.18 -8.57
C GLY A 251 -60.05 12.81 -8.15
N GLU A 252 -60.40 12.67 -6.87
CA GLU A 252 -61.66 13.18 -6.32
C GLU A 252 -61.78 14.71 -6.49
N SER A 253 -62.94 15.15 -6.96
CA SER A 253 -63.28 16.56 -7.10
C SER A 253 -63.76 17.12 -5.76
N LEU A 254 -62.96 17.98 -5.15
CA LEU A 254 -63.27 18.64 -3.89
C LEU A 254 -63.83 20.04 -4.14
N SER A 255 -64.82 20.45 -3.34
CA SER A 255 -65.37 21.81 -3.43
C SER A 255 -64.39 22.85 -2.88
N ILE A 256 -64.23 23.96 -3.59
CA ILE A 256 -63.41 25.08 -3.15
C ILE A 256 -64.24 25.92 -2.17
N VAL A 257 -63.75 26.04 -0.93
CA VAL A 257 -64.42 26.79 0.16
C VAL A 257 -63.46 27.89 0.63
N ASP A 258 -63.96 29.12 0.74
CA ASP A 258 -63.18 30.31 1.12
C ASP A 258 -61.89 30.47 0.28
N SER A 259 -62.02 30.26 -1.04
CA SER A 259 -60.90 30.29 -2.01
C SER A 259 -59.76 29.32 -1.70
N THR A 260 -60.02 28.28 -0.91
CA THR A 260 -59.03 27.25 -0.59
C THR A 260 -59.57 25.85 -0.83
N VAL A 261 -58.68 24.93 -1.20
CA VAL A 261 -58.96 23.50 -1.26
C VAL A 261 -57.74 22.76 -0.74
N THR A 262 -57.98 21.76 0.11
CA THR A 262 -56.92 20.91 0.65
C THR A 262 -57.16 19.49 0.20
N PHE A 263 -56.19 18.94 -0.53
CA PHE A 263 -56.19 17.53 -0.91
C PHE A 263 -55.54 16.73 0.20
N SER A 264 -56.10 15.56 0.52
CA SER A 264 -55.56 14.62 1.50
C SER A 264 -55.41 13.23 0.90
N ASP A 265 -54.51 12.44 1.47
CA ASP A 265 -54.33 11.02 1.12
C ASP A 265 -55.47 10.16 1.70
N GLU A 266 -55.54 8.88 1.34
CA GLU A 266 -56.50 7.89 1.87
C GLU A 266 -56.45 7.78 3.41
N ASP A 267 -55.29 8.08 4.01
CA ASP A 267 -55.07 8.12 5.46
C ASP A 267 -55.48 9.47 6.12
N GLY A 268 -56.06 10.41 5.36
CA GLY A 268 -56.48 11.73 5.86
C GLY A 268 -55.34 12.74 6.09
N ARG A 269 -54.11 12.42 5.67
CA ARG A 269 -52.97 13.33 5.74
C ARG A 269 -53.08 14.39 4.64
N GLN A 270 -53.00 15.66 5.02
CA GLN A 270 -53.01 16.76 4.05
C GLN A 270 -51.78 16.69 3.14
N LEU A 271 -52.02 16.68 1.83
CA LEU A 271 -51.02 16.59 0.76
C LEU A 271 -50.63 17.98 0.29
N VAL A 272 -51.61 18.76 -0.17
CA VAL A 272 -51.40 20.12 -0.67
C VAL A 272 -52.64 20.96 -0.43
N THR A 273 -52.43 22.19 0.03
CA THR A 273 -53.46 23.22 0.11
C THR A 273 -53.24 24.22 -1.02
N LEU A 274 -54.23 24.38 -1.88
CA LEU A 274 -54.24 25.38 -2.94
C LEU A 274 -55.05 26.59 -2.50
N LYS A 275 -54.52 27.78 -2.77
CA LYS A 275 -55.20 29.05 -2.57
C LYS A 275 -55.46 29.72 -3.91
N PHE A 276 -56.71 30.06 -4.15
CA PHE A 276 -57.18 30.80 -5.30
C PHE A 276 -57.39 32.27 -4.94
N GLY A 277 -57.36 33.14 -5.95
CA GLY A 277 -57.71 34.55 -5.81
C GLY A 277 -59.21 34.80 -5.75
N ASP A 278 -59.59 36.07 -5.86
CA ASP A 278 -60.99 36.51 -5.81
C ASP A 278 -61.81 36.08 -7.05
N GLU A 279 -61.13 35.81 -8.17
CA GLU A 279 -61.75 35.39 -9.43
C GLU A 279 -61.31 33.95 -9.78
N ILE A 280 -62.20 32.99 -9.57
CA ILE A 280 -61.99 31.57 -9.92
C ILE A 280 -62.62 31.31 -11.29
N LYS A 281 -61.86 30.67 -12.19
CA LYS A 281 -62.32 30.28 -13.53
C LYS A 281 -62.09 28.80 -13.77
N THR A 282 -62.90 28.22 -14.65
CA THR A 282 -62.70 26.84 -15.09
C THR A 282 -61.47 26.74 -15.99
N GLY A 283 -60.66 25.69 -15.80
CA GLY A 283 -59.39 25.55 -16.51
C GLY A 283 -58.49 24.46 -15.92
N THR A 284 -57.25 24.38 -16.40
CA THR A 284 -56.26 23.42 -15.93
C THR A 284 -54.98 24.14 -15.54
N ALA A 285 -54.65 24.12 -14.24
CA ALA A 285 -53.38 24.59 -13.71
C ALA A 285 -52.38 23.43 -13.60
N SER A 286 -51.09 23.75 -13.57
CA SER A 286 -50.00 22.79 -13.39
C SER A 286 -49.18 23.15 -12.15
N LEU A 287 -48.95 22.15 -11.32
CA LEU A 287 -48.11 22.18 -10.13
C LEU A 287 -46.86 21.34 -10.36
N GLU A 288 -45.75 21.67 -9.72
CA GLU A 288 -44.56 20.84 -9.66
C GLU A 288 -44.15 20.61 -8.22
N TYR A 289 -43.98 19.35 -7.84
CA TYR A 289 -43.49 18.96 -6.53
C TYR A 289 -42.03 18.50 -6.61
N ILE A 290 -41.15 19.21 -5.90
CA ILE A 290 -39.74 18.84 -5.76
C ILE A 290 -39.58 18.04 -4.46
N SER A 291 -39.14 16.78 -4.58
CA SER A 291 -38.94 15.89 -3.44
C SER A 291 -38.06 16.50 -2.35
N LYS A 292 -38.50 16.42 -1.09
CA LYS A 292 -37.68 16.76 0.09
C LYS A 292 -36.63 15.69 0.45
N PHE A 293 -36.71 14.53 -0.20
CA PHE A 293 -35.80 13.40 -0.01
C PHE A 293 -34.92 13.22 -1.24
N HIS A 294 -33.61 13.18 -1.02
CA HIS A 294 -32.63 12.81 -2.03
C HIS A 294 -31.82 11.62 -1.51
N LYS A 295 -31.77 10.54 -2.30
CA LYS A 295 -31.06 9.30 -1.95
C LYS A 295 -29.90 9.10 -2.92
N THR A 296 -28.74 8.75 -2.39
CA THR A 296 -27.58 8.33 -3.19
C THR A 296 -26.96 7.09 -2.58
N GLU A 297 -26.41 6.23 -3.44
CA GLU A 297 -25.73 5.01 -3.03
C GLU A 297 -24.21 5.18 -3.19
N ILE A 298 -23.46 4.63 -2.22
CA ILE A 298 -22.01 4.52 -2.30
C ILE A 298 -21.63 3.05 -2.21
N GLY A 299 -20.89 2.58 -3.21
CA GLY A 299 -20.28 1.25 -3.19
C GLY A 299 -18.99 1.25 -2.37
N ILE A 300 -18.95 0.46 -1.31
CA ILE A 300 -17.79 0.27 -0.43
C ILE A 300 -17.28 -1.16 -0.64
N PHE A 301 -15.97 -1.35 -0.67
CA PHE A 301 -15.38 -2.68 -0.80
C PHE A 301 -14.84 -3.17 0.54
N ASP A 302 -15.09 -4.43 0.87
CA ASP A 302 -14.51 -5.05 2.06
C ASP A 302 -13.08 -5.59 1.82
N GLY A 303 -12.48 -6.16 2.87
CA GLY A 303 -11.15 -6.77 2.81
C GLY A 303 -10.99 -7.96 1.85
N LEU A 304 -12.11 -8.51 1.37
CA LEU A 304 -12.18 -9.61 0.42
C LEU A 304 -12.54 -9.14 -0.99
N GLY A 305 -12.74 -7.82 -1.19
CA GLY A 305 -13.11 -7.22 -2.47
C GLY A 305 -14.60 -7.35 -2.80
N GLN A 306 -15.46 -7.72 -1.84
CA GLN A 306 -16.90 -7.70 -2.04
C GLN A 306 -17.43 -6.28 -1.92
N ARG A 307 -18.37 -5.92 -2.82
CA ARG A 307 -19.04 -4.63 -2.80
C ARG A 307 -20.22 -4.67 -1.82
N HIS A 308 -20.27 -3.69 -0.94
CA HIS A 308 -21.34 -3.39 0.00
C HIS A 308 -21.85 -1.99 -0.32
N ASP A 309 -23.14 -1.86 -0.62
CA ASP A 309 -23.73 -0.56 -0.91
C ASP A 309 -24.25 0.07 0.40
N ALA A 310 -23.91 1.34 0.61
CA ALA A 310 -24.43 2.16 1.70
C ALA A 310 -25.32 3.26 1.12
N GLU A 311 -26.52 3.41 1.67
CA GLU A 311 -27.46 4.46 1.26
C GLU A 311 -27.25 5.70 2.13
N ILE A 312 -27.08 6.85 1.46
CA ILE A 312 -27.09 8.16 2.11
C ILE A 312 -28.40 8.84 1.74
N THR A 313 -29.19 9.16 2.76
CA THR A 313 -30.45 9.91 2.61
C THR A 313 -30.25 11.34 3.08
N PHE A 314 -30.50 12.29 2.18
CA PHE A 314 -30.59 13.72 2.49
C PHE A 314 -32.07 14.10 2.64
N THR A 315 -32.41 14.69 3.78
CA THR A 315 -33.76 15.16 4.11
C THR A 315 -33.70 16.65 4.42
N LYS A 316 -34.50 17.44 3.71
CA LYS A 316 -34.62 18.86 4.02
C LYS A 316 -35.65 19.09 5.13
N GLU A 317 -35.22 19.61 6.27
CA GLU A 317 -36.14 20.06 7.32
C GLU A 317 -36.57 21.51 7.04
N SER A 318 -37.87 21.74 6.97
CA SER A 318 -38.42 23.08 6.81
C SER A 318 -38.58 23.76 8.16
N VAL A 319 -37.99 24.94 8.34
CA VAL A 319 -38.24 25.79 9.52
C VAL A 319 -39.43 26.69 9.19
N GLN A 320 -40.54 26.51 9.90
CA GLN A 320 -41.68 27.40 9.79
C GLN A 320 -41.43 28.68 10.60
N THR A 321 -41.59 29.83 9.97
CA THR A 321 -41.79 31.11 10.66
C THR A 321 -43.11 31.69 10.18
N ASN A 322 -44.10 31.83 11.08
CA ASN A 322 -45.43 32.38 10.80
C ASN A 322 -46.15 31.76 9.58
N GLY A 323 -46.23 30.42 9.52
CA GLY A 323 -47.06 29.71 8.54
C GLY A 323 -46.63 29.84 7.07
N THR A 324 -45.44 30.41 6.81
CA THR A 324 -44.81 30.43 5.50
C THR A 324 -43.61 29.49 5.54
N VAL A 325 -43.55 28.55 4.60
CA VAL A 325 -42.40 27.65 4.46
C VAL A 325 -41.23 28.48 3.95
N ASN A 326 -40.22 28.69 4.78
CA ASN A 326 -39.00 29.38 4.38
C ASN A 326 -38.17 28.43 3.49
N PRO A 327 -37.79 28.81 2.24
CA PRO A 327 -36.91 27.99 1.40
C PRO A 327 -35.53 27.74 2.03
N ALA A 328 -35.13 28.54 3.02
CA ALA A 328 -33.92 28.38 3.83
C ALA A 328 -33.97 27.24 4.87
N GLY A 329 -34.58 26.10 4.53
CA GLY A 329 -34.51 24.89 5.36
C GLY A 329 -33.10 24.28 5.33
N THR A 330 -32.59 23.83 6.47
CA THR A 330 -31.31 23.13 6.55
C THR A 330 -31.46 21.69 6.08
N TRP A 331 -30.57 21.26 5.18
CA TRP A 331 -30.46 19.85 4.82
C TRP A 331 -29.84 19.07 5.97
N ARG A 332 -30.50 17.98 6.37
CA ARG A 332 -29.90 16.93 7.21
C ARG A 332 -29.61 15.72 6.37
N TRP A 333 -28.64 14.92 6.79
CA TRP A 333 -28.34 13.65 6.16
C TRP A 333 -28.37 12.55 7.21
N ASN A 334 -28.68 11.35 6.77
CA ASN A 334 -28.54 10.13 7.54
C ASN A 334 -27.88 9.07 6.65
N ILE A 335 -27.04 8.24 7.24
CA ILE A 335 -26.48 7.06 6.57
C ILE A 335 -27.04 5.84 7.27
N GLU A 336 -27.75 5.02 6.52
CA GLU A 336 -28.21 3.72 7.01
C GLU A 336 -27.23 2.65 6.50
N SER A 337 -26.32 2.21 7.38
CA SER A 337 -25.42 1.11 7.07
C SER A 337 -24.95 0.41 8.34
N GLU A 338 -25.02 -0.92 8.35
CA GLU A 338 -24.41 -1.77 9.40
C GLU A 338 -22.88 -1.76 9.35
N HIS A 339 -22.30 -1.24 8.26
CA HIS A 339 -20.85 -1.27 7.99
C HIS A 339 -20.16 0.09 8.21
N ILE A 340 -20.92 1.14 8.49
CA ILE A 340 -20.40 2.50 8.75
C ILE A 340 -20.76 2.87 10.20
N THR A 341 -19.79 2.73 11.10
CA THR A 341 -20.02 2.96 12.54
C THR A 341 -19.69 4.37 13.01
N ASP A 342 -18.97 5.17 12.22
CA ASP A 342 -18.52 6.52 12.59
C ASP A 342 -18.35 7.37 11.33
N ALA A 343 -19.42 8.04 10.92
CA ALA A 343 -19.41 9.01 9.83
C ALA A 343 -19.47 10.41 10.43
N GLN A 344 -18.43 11.23 10.18
CA GLN A 344 -18.38 12.63 10.60
C GLN A 344 -18.27 13.52 9.36
N ILE A 345 -19.05 14.61 9.34
CA ILE A 345 -18.86 15.65 8.34
C ILE A 345 -17.62 16.44 8.72
N VAL A 346 -16.70 16.60 7.78
CA VAL A 346 -15.77 17.73 7.76
C VAL A 346 -16.36 18.71 6.76
N THR A 347 -17.12 19.69 7.24
CA THR A 347 -17.52 20.83 6.42
C THR A 347 -16.32 21.76 6.41
N ASP A 348 -15.86 22.15 5.22
CA ASP A 348 -15.10 23.38 5.12
C ASP A 348 -16.06 24.51 5.51
N ASP A 349 -15.86 25.09 6.68
CA ASP A 349 -16.64 26.21 7.23
C ASP A 349 -16.36 27.54 6.49
N ASP A 350 -16.22 27.50 5.16
CA ASP A 350 -15.97 28.67 4.31
C ASP A 350 -16.83 28.58 3.03
N GLU A 351 -18.16 28.77 3.17
CA GLU A 351 -19.03 29.60 2.29
C GLU A 351 -20.52 29.48 2.63
#